data_AF-A0A841BZ50-F1
#
_entry.id   AF-A0A841BZ50-F1
#
_cell.length_a   1.000
_cell.length_b   1.000
_cell.length_c   1.000
_cell.angle_alpha   90.00
_cell.angle_beta   90.00
_cell.angle_gamma   90.00
#
_symmetry.space_group_name_H-M   'P 1'
#
loop_
_entity.id
_entity.type
_entity.pdbx_description
1 polymer ?
#
loop_
_entity_poly.entity_id
_entity_poly.type
_entity_poly.pdbx_seq_one_letter_code
_entity_poly.pdbx_strand_id
1 'polypeptide(L)'
;MFLADPTLRLIAATTNDVLPEQLWRYDTGTEDAVGDLARILHKTALAYNASCAELDKPHPRPSSGLRAAGTGEAMSAVLATVDRHAACERHNVIAGGLLDLYQAWRRHRPINDGDERHLLLRPRDPGYGVATLQRTSHNVWMVTADPEAADAFEVPYPNRMVGVLYESPWEWWLPVACTDAAHLAAASGPVYRLPVRDDFVTACRSLLRWWALRHSAAWQSRTPDQLTPTELDQLAA
;
A
#
# COMPACT_ATOMS: atom_id res chain seq x y z
N MET A 1 0.45 5.15 9.33
CA MET A 1 -0.03 4.84 7.97
C MET A 1 1.18 4.56 7.12
N PHE A 2 1.36 3.31 6.69
CA PHE A 2 2.57 2.82 6.04
C PHE A 2 2.83 3.54 4.70
N LEU A 3 1.77 3.80 3.94
CA LEU A 3 1.82 4.57 2.69
C LEU A 3 1.60 6.08 2.88
N ALA A 4 1.75 6.66 4.08
CA ALA A 4 1.77 8.12 4.19
C ALA A 4 2.97 8.74 3.48
N ASP A 5 4.05 7.97 3.35
CA ASP A 5 5.28 8.40 2.72
C ASP A 5 5.16 8.31 1.17
N PRO A 6 5.37 9.43 0.44
CA PRO A 6 5.32 9.45 -1.01
C PRO A 6 6.28 8.45 -1.68
N THR A 7 7.46 8.24 -1.10
CA THR A 7 8.45 7.26 -1.59
C THR A 7 7.89 5.85 -1.51
N LEU A 8 7.32 5.46 -0.36
CA LEU A 8 6.75 4.12 -0.17
C LEU A 8 5.54 3.90 -1.09
N ARG A 9 4.71 4.93 -1.32
CA ARG A 9 3.62 4.90 -2.31
C ARG A 9 4.11 4.67 -3.73
N LEU A 10 5.13 5.41 -4.18
CA LEU A 10 5.68 5.26 -5.53
C LEU A 10 6.22 3.84 -5.75
N ILE A 11 6.99 3.35 -4.77
CA ILE A 11 7.55 2.00 -4.82
C ILE A 11 6.42 0.98 -4.88
N ALA A 12 5.50 1.01 -3.93
CA ALA A 12 4.36 0.09 -3.90
C ALA A 12 3.60 0.07 -5.23
N ALA A 13 3.24 1.25 -5.76
CA ALA A 13 2.51 1.39 -7.01
C ALA A 13 3.27 0.79 -8.21
N THR A 14 4.59 0.85 -8.20
CA THR A 14 5.40 0.44 -9.35
C THR A 14 5.83 -1.03 -9.28
N THR A 15 6.24 -1.50 -8.10
CA THR A 15 6.81 -2.85 -7.91
C THR A 15 5.80 -3.86 -7.38
N ASN A 16 4.65 -3.41 -6.84
CA ASN A 16 3.68 -4.26 -6.14
C ASN A 16 4.29 -5.03 -4.94
N ASP A 17 5.47 -4.60 -4.47
CA ASP A 17 6.20 -5.11 -3.31
C ASP A 17 6.90 -3.93 -2.63
N VAL A 18 6.57 -3.66 -1.38
CA VAL A 18 7.13 -2.56 -0.61
C VAL A 18 7.53 -3.04 0.77
N LEU A 19 8.80 -2.87 1.10
CA LEU A 19 9.32 -3.14 2.44
C LEU A 19 9.31 -1.86 3.28
N PRO A 20 9.16 -1.99 4.62
CA PRO A 20 9.24 -0.85 5.51
C PRO A 20 10.53 -0.07 5.38
N GLU A 21 10.41 1.26 5.48
CA GLU A 21 11.55 2.17 5.49
C GLU A 21 12.59 1.79 6.56
N GLN A 22 12.14 1.27 7.70
CA GLN A 22 12.98 0.83 8.81
C GLN A 22 13.96 -0.26 8.38
N LEU A 23 13.61 -1.12 7.43
CA LEU A 23 14.47 -2.22 6.99
C LEU A 23 15.66 -1.72 6.17
N TRP A 24 15.44 -0.89 5.16
CA TRP A 24 16.57 -0.32 4.45
C TRP A 24 17.34 0.67 5.33
N ARG A 25 16.73 1.29 6.35
CA ARG A 25 17.45 2.16 7.29
C ARG A 25 18.38 1.35 8.18
N TYR A 26 17.90 0.20 8.66
CA TYR A 26 18.72 -0.75 9.42
C TYR A 26 19.92 -1.22 8.60
N ASP A 27 19.70 -1.59 7.34
CA ASP A 27 20.75 -2.05 6.45
C ASP A 27 21.82 -0.98 6.16
N THR A 28 21.55 0.33 6.36
CA THR A 28 22.59 1.37 6.20
C THR A 28 23.80 1.19 7.13
N GLY A 29 23.64 0.42 8.21
CA GLY A 29 24.71 0.09 9.15
C GLY A 29 25.66 -1.01 8.68
N THR A 30 25.41 -1.68 7.55
CA THR A 30 26.30 -2.70 7.02
C THR A 30 27.33 -2.10 6.04
N GLU A 31 28.53 -2.68 6.03
CA GLU A 31 29.65 -2.23 5.16
C GLU A 31 29.71 -2.98 3.82
N ASP A 32 28.68 -3.77 3.50
CA ASP A 32 28.57 -4.53 2.27
C ASP A 32 27.79 -3.78 1.18
N ALA A 33 27.66 -4.41 0.01
CA ALA A 33 26.92 -3.85 -1.12
C ALA A 33 25.45 -3.54 -0.78
N VAL A 34 24.83 -4.31 0.12
CA VAL A 34 23.46 -4.05 0.60
C VAL A 34 23.42 -2.74 1.37
N GLY A 35 24.39 -2.49 2.26
CA GLY A 35 24.48 -1.26 3.03
C GLY A 35 24.83 -0.02 2.21
N ASP A 36 25.65 -0.17 1.16
CA ASP A 36 25.87 0.90 0.17
C ASP A 36 24.57 1.28 -0.56
N LEU A 37 23.86 0.28 -1.08
CA LEU A 37 22.59 0.48 -1.77
C LEU A 37 21.54 1.11 -0.84
N ALA A 38 21.44 0.62 0.39
CA ALA A 38 20.56 1.17 1.42
C ALA A 38 20.83 2.65 1.72
N ARG A 39 22.11 3.05 1.81
CA ARG A 39 22.49 4.46 2.06
C ARG A 39 22.12 5.36 0.89
N ILE A 40 22.34 4.92 -0.35
CA ILE A 40 21.97 5.69 -1.54
C ILE A 40 20.44 5.75 -1.69
N LEU A 41 19.75 4.64 -1.44
CA LEU A 41 18.30 4.55 -1.44
C LEU A 41 17.67 5.50 -0.42
N HIS A 42 18.17 5.53 0.81
CA HIS A 42 17.69 6.45 1.85
C HIS A 42 17.87 7.92 1.46
N LYS A 43 19.05 8.30 0.94
CA LYS A 43 19.28 9.67 0.44
C LYS A 43 18.35 10.04 -0.70
N THR A 44 18.09 9.11 -1.61
CA THR A 44 17.22 9.32 -2.78
C THR A 44 15.76 9.45 -2.34
N ALA A 45 15.31 8.64 -1.37
CA ALA A 45 13.99 8.74 -0.76
C ALA A 45 13.75 10.12 -0.12
N LEU A 46 14.73 10.64 0.63
CA LEU A 46 14.65 11.99 1.21
C LEU A 46 14.54 13.06 0.12
N ALA A 47 15.34 12.96 -0.95
CA ALA A 47 15.28 13.88 -2.07
C ALA A 47 13.93 13.82 -2.82
N TYR A 48 13.38 12.61 -2.98
CA TYR A 48 12.07 12.40 -3.59
C TYR A 48 10.95 13.04 -2.76
N ASN A 49 10.91 12.75 -1.45
CA ASN A 49 9.91 13.32 -0.54
C ASN A 49 9.99 14.86 -0.48
N ALA A 50 11.21 15.43 -0.49
CA ALA A 50 11.40 16.87 -0.58
C ALA A 50 10.88 17.44 -1.91
N SER A 51 11.09 16.74 -3.02
CA SER A 51 10.60 17.13 -4.34
C SER A 51 9.07 17.06 -4.43
N CYS A 52 8.42 16.05 -3.85
CA CYS A 52 6.96 16.00 -3.70
C CYS A 52 6.44 17.23 -2.94
N ALA A 53 7.03 17.53 -1.78
CA ALA A 53 6.65 18.67 -0.96
C ALA A 53 6.87 20.02 -1.67
N GLU A 54 7.84 20.12 -2.59
CA GLU A 54 8.04 21.30 -3.44
C GLU A 54 6.91 21.45 -4.48
N LEU A 55 6.55 20.34 -5.14
CA LEU A 55 5.53 20.32 -6.20
C LEU A 55 4.09 20.50 -5.68
N ASP A 56 3.83 20.11 -4.44
CA ASP A 56 2.55 20.26 -3.74
C ASP A 56 2.25 21.70 -3.31
N LYS A 57 3.25 22.59 -3.31
CA LYS A 57 3.04 23.99 -2.93
C LYS A 57 2.07 24.66 -3.92
N PRO A 58 1.06 25.40 -3.43
CA PRO A 58 0.11 26.09 -4.28
C PRO A 58 0.85 27.10 -5.16
N HIS A 59 0.77 26.93 -6.47
CA HIS A 59 1.35 27.90 -7.40
C HIS A 59 0.40 29.08 -7.60
N PRO A 60 0.94 30.30 -7.74
CA PRO A 60 0.16 31.45 -8.15
C PRO A 60 -0.46 31.12 -9.51
N ARG A 61 -1.80 31.05 -9.56
CA ARG A 61 -2.51 30.93 -10.84
C ARG A 61 -2.12 32.14 -11.68
N PRO A 62 -1.75 31.97 -12.96
CA PRO A 62 -1.63 33.12 -13.85
C PRO A 62 -3.01 33.79 -13.87
N SER A 63 -3.13 34.96 -13.25
CA SER A 63 -4.38 35.70 -13.27
C SER A 63 -4.66 36.04 -14.73
N SER A 64 -5.93 36.00 -15.12
CA SER A 64 -6.42 36.43 -16.44
C SER A 64 -6.09 37.89 -16.77
N GLY A 65 -5.45 38.62 -15.85
CA GLY A 65 -4.94 39.98 -15.97
C GLY A 65 -3.52 40.11 -16.53
N LEU A 66 -2.89 39.06 -17.07
CA LEU A 66 -1.56 39.14 -17.72
C LEU A 66 -1.48 40.19 -18.86
N ARG A 67 -2.62 40.63 -19.42
CA ARG A 67 -2.67 41.75 -20.38
C ARG A 67 -2.65 43.14 -19.74
N ALA A 68 -2.91 43.25 -18.43
CA ALA A 68 -2.94 44.51 -17.68
C ALA A 68 -1.78 44.63 -16.67
N ALA A 69 -1.20 43.51 -16.28
CA ALA A 69 0.00 43.40 -15.46
C ALA A 69 1.23 43.88 -16.26
N GLY A 70 2.02 44.80 -15.69
CA GLY A 70 3.23 45.30 -16.34
C GLY A 70 4.25 44.19 -16.67
N THR A 71 5.24 44.51 -17.49
CA THR A 71 6.27 43.56 -17.99
C THR A 71 6.98 42.76 -16.88
N GLY A 72 7.12 43.32 -15.67
CA GLY A 72 7.75 42.64 -14.53
C GLY A 72 6.93 41.48 -13.94
N GLU A 73 5.60 41.63 -13.84
CA GLU A 73 4.73 40.55 -13.34
C GLU A 73 4.59 39.42 -14.36
N ALA A 74 4.51 39.77 -15.65
CA ALA A 74 4.54 38.78 -16.72
C ALA A 74 5.85 37.98 -16.75
N MET A 75 7.00 38.64 -16.57
CA MET A 75 8.30 37.98 -16.48
C MET A 75 8.40 37.06 -15.26
N SER A 76 7.90 37.50 -14.10
CA SER A 76 7.86 36.68 -12.88
C SER A 76 7.00 35.42 -13.06
N ALA A 77 5.84 35.54 -13.73
CA ALA A 77 4.99 34.40 -14.05
C ALA A 77 5.63 33.40 -15.03
N VAL A 78 6.36 33.89 -16.04
CA VAL A 78 7.12 33.05 -16.97
C VAL A 78 8.25 32.32 -16.24
N LEU A 79 9.04 33.01 -15.42
CA LEU A 79 10.10 32.40 -14.62
C LEU A 79 9.57 31.32 -13.68
N ALA A 80 8.47 31.60 -12.97
CA ALA A 80 7.82 30.61 -12.11
C ALA A 80 7.34 29.35 -12.87
N THR A 81 6.95 29.51 -14.14
CA THR A 81 6.56 28.38 -15.00
C THR A 81 7.78 27.55 -15.43
N VAL A 82 8.88 28.21 -15.81
CA VAL A 82 10.15 27.55 -16.15
C VAL A 82 10.71 26.79 -14.94
N ASP A 83 10.72 27.41 -13.77
CA ASP A 83 11.19 26.79 -12.53
C ASP A 83 10.36 25.56 -12.16
N ARG A 84 9.03 25.61 -12.33
CA ARG A 84 8.17 24.45 -12.11
C ARG A 84 8.45 23.33 -13.11
N HIS A 85 8.65 23.65 -14.39
CA HIS A 85 9.00 22.63 -15.38
C HIS A 85 10.33 21.95 -15.02
N ALA A 86 11.36 22.74 -14.67
CA ALA A 86 12.63 22.21 -14.20
C ALA A 86 12.49 21.37 -12.91
N ALA A 87 11.60 21.76 -11.98
CA ALA A 87 11.28 20.96 -10.80
C ALA A 87 10.61 19.62 -11.16
N CYS A 88 9.67 19.60 -12.12
CA CYS A 88 9.06 18.38 -12.62
C CYS A 88 10.06 17.44 -13.30
N GLU A 89 10.97 17.96 -14.13
CA GLU A 89 12.02 17.16 -14.77
C GLU A 89 12.95 16.52 -13.73
N ARG A 90 13.40 17.31 -12.74
CA ARG A 90 14.18 16.79 -11.61
C ARG A 90 13.42 15.71 -10.84
N HIS A 91 12.14 15.93 -10.57
CA HIS A 91 11.28 14.97 -9.89
C HIS A 91 11.24 13.62 -10.61
N ASN A 92 11.06 13.63 -11.94
CA ASN A 92 11.00 12.42 -12.75
C ASN A 92 12.32 11.64 -12.72
N VAL A 93 13.46 12.34 -12.79
CA VAL A 93 14.79 11.70 -12.70
C VAL A 93 15.00 11.06 -11.33
N ILE A 94 14.64 11.76 -10.25
CA ILE A 94 14.73 11.23 -8.88
C ILE A 94 13.81 9.99 -8.74
N ALA A 95 12.59 10.05 -9.26
CA ALA A 95 11.63 8.96 -9.22
C ALA A 95 12.17 7.68 -9.89
N GLY A 96 12.74 7.81 -11.10
CA GLY A 96 13.36 6.69 -11.80
C GLY A 96 14.53 6.08 -11.01
N GLY A 97 15.46 6.93 -10.54
CA GLY A 97 16.60 6.48 -9.74
C GLY A 97 16.20 5.80 -8.44
N LEU A 98 15.13 6.28 -7.78
CA LEU A 98 14.59 5.68 -6.56
C LEU A 98 14.13 4.23 -6.79
N LEU A 99 13.39 4.01 -7.88
CA LEU A 99 12.87 2.69 -8.24
C LEU A 99 13.99 1.70 -8.61
N ASP A 100 14.97 2.15 -9.39
CA ASP A 100 16.12 1.33 -9.78
C ASP A 100 16.95 0.93 -8.56
N LEU A 101 17.20 1.87 -7.64
CA LEU A 101 17.91 1.62 -6.39
C LEU A 101 17.14 0.67 -5.47
N TYR A 102 15.83 0.85 -5.35
CA TYR A 102 14.99 -0.06 -4.56
C TYR A 102 15.05 -1.48 -5.10
N GLN A 103 14.89 -1.66 -6.42
CA GLN A 103 14.97 -2.97 -7.05
C GLN A 103 16.36 -3.60 -6.93
N ALA A 104 17.43 -2.80 -7.04
CA ALA A 104 18.78 -3.26 -6.79
C ALA A 104 18.95 -3.75 -5.35
N TRP A 105 18.62 -2.91 -4.37
CA TRP A 105 18.68 -3.25 -2.94
C TRP A 105 17.85 -4.51 -2.65
N ARG A 106 16.62 -4.58 -3.14
CA ARG A 106 15.70 -5.71 -2.95
C ARG A 106 16.22 -7.03 -3.51
N ARG A 107 16.92 -7.00 -4.64
CA ARG A 107 17.57 -8.19 -5.24
C ARG A 107 18.76 -8.68 -4.40
N HIS A 108 19.52 -7.76 -3.82
CA HIS A 108 20.70 -8.08 -3.01
C HIS A 108 20.38 -8.44 -1.56
N ARG A 109 19.20 -8.05 -1.07
CA ARG A 109 18.71 -8.41 0.26
C ARG A 109 17.86 -9.69 0.18
N PRO A 110 18.40 -10.88 0.47
CA PRO A 110 17.59 -12.09 0.59
C PRO A 110 16.60 -11.89 1.75
N ILE A 111 15.31 -11.93 1.43
CA ILE A 111 14.28 -12.05 2.46
C ILE A 111 14.20 -13.53 2.79
N ASN A 112 14.72 -13.93 3.96
CA ASN A 112 14.15 -15.11 4.64
C ASN A 112 12.67 -14.80 4.80
N ASP A 113 11.77 -15.66 4.30
CA ASP A 113 10.31 -15.49 4.35
C ASP A 113 9.88 -14.75 5.63
N GLY A 114 9.76 -13.43 5.51
CA GLY A 114 9.67 -12.58 6.68
C GLY A 114 8.35 -12.83 7.39
N ASP A 115 8.35 -12.62 8.69
CA ASP A 115 7.11 -12.68 9.47
C ASP A 115 6.15 -11.52 9.14
N GLU A 116 6.50 -10.62 8.22
CA GLU A 116 5.67 -9.50 7.79
C GLU A 116 5.81 -9.24 6.28
N ARG A 117 4.68 -8.98 5.60
CA ARG A 117 4.59 -8.59 4.19
C ARG A 117 3.54 -7.49 4.03
N HIS A 118 3.76 -6.56 3.10
CA HIS A 118 2.77 -5.54 2.74
C HIS A 118 2.28 -5.77 1.32
N LEU A 119 0.96 -5.77 1.15
CA LEU A 119 0.32 -6.09 -0.11
C LEU A 119 -0.63 -4.97 -0.53
N LEU A 120 -0.45 -4.46 -1.75
CA LEU A 120 -1.46 -3.60 -2.37
C LEU A 120 -2.73 -4.40 -2.64
N LEU A 121 -3.87 -3.87 -2.18
CA LEU A 121 -5.16 -4.50 -2.41
C LEU A 121 -5.59 -4.38 -3.86
N ARG A 122 -5.15 -3.34 -4.55
CA ARG A 122 -5.29 -3.19 -6.00
C ARG A 122 -3.91 -3.04 -6.63
N PRO A 123 -3.53 -3.94 -7.56
CA PRO A 123 -2.24 -3.85 -8.22
C PRO A 123 -2.07 -2.49 -8.88
N ARG A 124 -0.92 -1.85 -8.61
CA ARG A 124 -0.52 -0.53 -9.15
C ARG A 124 -1.37 0.66 -8.73
N ASP A 125 -2.28 0.50 -7.78
CA ASP A 125 -3.13 1.57 -7.30
C ASP A 125 -3.06 1.65 -5.76
N PRO A 126 -2.14 2.46 -5.21
CA PRO A 126 -2.02 2.65 -3.77
C PRO A 126 -3.22 3.37 -3.16
N GLY A 127 -4.11 3.97 -3.97
CA GLY A 127 -5.31 4.65 -3.47
C GLY A 127 -6.32 3.71 -2.82
N TYR A 128 -6.20 2.40 -3.04
CA TYR A 128 -7.01 1.37 -2.38
C TYR A 128 -6.37 0.82 -1.10
N GLY A 129 -5.27 1.43 -0.65
CA GLY A 129 -4.56 1.07 0.57
C GLY A 129 -3.84 -0.27 0.51
N VAL A 130 -3.37 -0.69 1.68
CA VAL A 130 -2.49 -1.85 1.87
C VAL A 130 -3.02 -2.77 2.95
N ALA A 131 -2.87 -4.07 2.72
CA ALA A 131 -2.97 -5.08 3.76
C ALA A 131 -1.58 -5.44 4.28
N THR A 132 -1.39 -5.37 5.59
CA THR A 132 -0.21 -5.94 6.27
C THR A 132 -0.52 -7.37 6.65
N LEU A 133 0.31 -8.29 6.17
CA LEU A 133 0.26 -9.72 6.41
C LEU A 133 1.36 -10.07 7.40
N GLN A 134 0.98 -10.53 8.60
CA GLN A 134 1.93 -10.97 9.62
C GLN A 134 1.85 -12.49 9.79
N ARG A 135 2.96 -13.19 9.61
CA ARG A 135 3.04 -14.64 9.78
C ARG A 135 2.94 -14.98 11.26
N THR A 136 1.91 -15.75 11.63
CA THR A 136 1.73 -16.24 13.01
C THR A 136 2.20 -17.68 13.18
N SER A 137 2.17 -18.46 12.10
CA SER A 137 2.70 -19.83 12.05
C SER A 137 3.15 -20.17 10.63
N HIS A 138 3.73 -21.35 10.43
CA HIS A 138 4.31 -21.76 9.17
C HIS A 138 3.35 -21.69 7.97
N ASN A 139 2.03 -21.71 8.19
CA ASN A 139 1.01 -21.65 7.14
C ASN A 139 -0.13 -20.68 7.46
N VAL A 140 0.05 -19.75 8.40
CA VAL A 140 -1.00 -18.80 8.80
C VAL A 140 -0.48 -17.38 8.76
N TRP A 141 -1.19 -16.55 8.02
CA TRP A 141 -0.95 -15.12 7.88
C TRP A 141 -2.12 -14.34 8.46
N MET A 142 -1.86 -13.52 9.48
CA MET A 142 -2.79 -12.55 10.02
C MET A 142 -2.85 -11.33 9.11
N VAL A 143 -4.06 -10.89 8.76
CA VAL A 143 -4.28 -9.77 7.85
C VAL A 143 -4.80 -8.56 8.63
N THR A 144 -4.10 -7.44 8.53
CA THR A 144 -4.51 -6.15 9.07
C THR A 144 -4.66 -5.14 7.93
N ALA A 145 -5.80 -4.44 7.89
CA ALA A 145 -6.05 -3.40 6.91
C ALA A 145 -5.53 -2.05 7.43
N ASP A 146 -4.82 -1.31 6.59
CA ASP A 146 -4.45 0.07 6.91
C ASP A 146 -5.67 1.02 6.79
N PRO A 147 -5.55 2.31 7.17
CA PRO A 147 -6.70 3.22 7.15
C PRO A 147 -7.24 3.50 5.76
N GLU A 148 -6.37 3.56 4.74
CA GLU A 148 -6.77 3.77 3.34
C GLU A 148 -7.53 2.57 2.80
N ALA A 149 -7.09 1.36 3.11
CA ALA A 149 -7.78 0.13 2.78
C ALA A 149 -9.14 0.04 3.48
N ALA A 150 -9.19 0.39 4.77
CA ALA A 150 -10.43 0.38 5.51
C ALA A 150 -11.45 1.37 4.93
N ASP A 151 -11.01 2.57 4.54
CA ASP A 151 -11.87 3.55 3.87
C ASP A 151 -12.32 3.09 2.47
N ALA A 152 -11.39 2.65 1.63
CA ALA A 152 -11.65 2.22 0.26
C ALA A 152 -12.59 1.00 0.15
N PHE A 153 -12.63 0.15 1.18
CA PHE A 153 -13.49 -1.02 1.25
C PHE A 153 -14.63 -0.86 2.28
N GLU A 154 -14.88 0.34 2.80
CA GLU A 154 -15.96 0.64 3.76
C GLU A 154 -15.95 -0.24 5.02
N VAL A 155 -14.75 -0.59 5.51
CA VAL A 155 -14.56 -1.35 6.76
C VAL A 155 -14.52 -0.36 7.93
N PRO A 156 -15.38 -0.53 8.96
CA PRO A 156 -15.57 0.50 9.99
C PRO A 156 -14.42 0.65 11.00
N TYR A 157 -13.40 -0.20 10.93
CA TYR A 157 -12.29 -0.20 11.88
C TYR A 157 -10.93 -0.24 11.16
N PRO A 158 -10.26 0.91 11.00
CA PRO A 158 -8.90 0.95 10.45
C PRO A 158 -7.89 0.35 11.43
N ASN A 159 -6.79 -0.22 10.91
CA ASN A 159 -5.71 -0.84 11.68
C ASN A 159 -6.14 -1.97 12.61
N ARG A 160 -7.24 -2.65 12.30
CA ARG A 160 -7.64 -3.88 12.99
C ARG A 160 -7.46 -5.09 12.09
N MET A 161 -7.27 -6.22 12.75
CA MET A 161 -7.27 -7.51 12.11
C MET A 161 -8.61 -7.73 11.40
N VAL A 162 -8.55 -8.14 10.14
CA VAL A 162 -9.71 -8.47 9.30
C VAL A 162 -9.82 -9.96 9.04
N GLY A 163 -8.80 -10.74 9.40
CA GLY A 163 -8.87 -12.18 9.36
C GLY A 163 -7.52 -12.85 9.30
N VAL A 164 -7.55 -14.13 8.99
CA VAL A 164 -6.37 -14.94 8.71
C VAL A 164 -6.47 -15.59 7.33
N LEU A 165 -5.33 -15.81 6.71
CA LEU A 165 -5.18 -16.64 5.52
C LEU A 165 -4.43 -17.91 5.91
N TYR A 166 -5.01 -19.06 5.59
CA TYR A 166 -4.32 -20.34 5.68
C TYR A 166 -3.73 -20.69 4.32
N GLU A 167 -2.44 -20.99 4.32
CA GLU A 167 -1.73 -21.52 3.16
C GLU A 167 -2.00 -23.03 3.03
N SER A 168 -2.52 -23.42 1.89
CA SER A 168 -2.71 -24.82 1.51
C SER A 168 -1.44 -25.38 0.86
N PRO A 169 -1.16 -26.69 0.98
CA PRO A 169 -0.07 -27.35 0.26
C PRO A 169 -0.15 -27.21 -1.28
N TRP A 170 -1.30 -26.85 -1.82
CA TRP A 170 -1.54 -26.64 -3.25
C TRP A 170 -1.49 -25.15 -3.66
N GLU A 171 -0.81 -24.31 -2.86
CA GLU A 171 -0.67 -22.85 -3.08
C GLU A 171 -1.98 -22.05 -3.10
N TRP A 172 -3.08 -22.65 -2.64
CA TRP A 172 -4.33 -21.96 -2.45
C TRP A 172 -4.42 -21.30 -1.08
N TRP A 173 -5.11 -20.18 -1.03
CA TRP A 173 -5.33 -19.38 0.17
C TRP A 173 -6.76 -19.60 0.66
N LEU A 174 -6.91 -20.01 1.92
CA LEU A 174 -8.20 -20.11 2.58
C LEU A 174 -8.41 -18.90 3.50
N PRO A 175 -9.20 -17.90 3.07
CA PRO A 175 -9.54 -16.75 3.90
C PRO A 175 -10.55 -17.09 4.97
N VAL A 176 -10.24 -16.71 6.22
CA VAL A 176 -11.13 -16.83 7.36
C VAL A 176 -11.27 -15.46 8.01
N ALA A 177 -12.48 -14.88 7.92
CA ALA A 177 -12.79 -13.59 8.49
C ALA A 177 -13.03 -13.70 10.00
N CYS A 178 -12.18 -13.03 10.78
CA CYS A 178 -12.29 -12.87 12.23
C CYS A 178 -11.62 -11.54 12.64
N THR A 179 -12.06 -10.96 13.76
CA THR A 179 -11.50 -9.71 14.30
C THR A 179 -10.45 -9.93 15.39
N ASP A 180 -10.27 -11.17 15.82
CA ASP A 180 -9.31 -11.58 16.84
C ASP A 180 -8.82 -13.00 16.53
N ALA A 181 -7.51 -13.19 16.49
CA ALA A 181 -6.90 -14.49 16.28
C ALA A 181 -7.19 -15.46 17.44
N ALA A 182 -7.37 -14.96 18.67
CA ALA A 182 -7.73 -15.79 19.82
C ALA A 182 -9.10 -16.45 19.65
N HIS A 183 -10.03 -15.81 18.93
CA HIS A 183 -11.34 -16.38 18.62
C HIS A 183 -11.26 -17.66 17.76
N LEU A 184 -10.19 -17.82 16.98
CA LEU A 184 -9.96 -19.03 16.18
C LEU A 184 -9.65 -20.25 17.06
N ALA A 185 -8.90 -20.04 18.14
CA ALA A 185 -8.50 -21.11 19.05
C ALA A 185 -9.59 -21.43 20.09
N ALA A 186 -10.27 -20.39 20.60
CA ALA A 186 -11.27 -20.53 21.66
C ALA A 186 -12.68 -20.85 21.16
N ALA A 187 -12.93 -20.82 19.85
CA ALA A 187 -14.26 -20.89 19.24
C ALA A 187 -15.27 -19.87 19.83
N SER A 188 -14.76 -18.81 20.47
CA SER A 188 -15.57 -17.76 21.06
C SER A 188 -15.52 -16.55 20.12
N GLY A 189 -16.61 -16.27 19.40
CA GLY A 189 -16.74 -15.11 18.51
C GLY A 189 -17.09 -15.48 17.06
N PRO A 190 -17.50 -14.49 16.25
CA PRO A 190 -17.90 -14.72 14.87
C PRO A 190 -16.68 -15.03 13.99
N VAL A 191 -16.62 -16.25 13.47
CA VAL A 191 -15.60 -16.74 12.54
C VAL A 191 -16.29 -17.20 11.26
N TYR A 192 -15.91 -16.64 10.11
CA TYR A 192 -16.53 -16.95 8.82
C TYR A 192 -15.50 -17.47 7.83
N ARG A 193 -15.73 -18.67 7.28
CA ARG A 193 -14.88 -19.26 6.25
C ARG A 193 -15.35 -18.79 4.88
N LEU A 194 -14.46 -18.17 4.13
CA LEU A 194 -14.74 -17.67 2.79
C LEU A 194 -14.22 -18.68 1.74
N PRO A 195 -14.66 -18.58 0.47
CA PRO A 195 -14.16 -19.42 -0.60
C PRO A 195 -12.65 -19.32 -0.76
N VAL A 196 -12.04 -20.45 -1.10
CA VAL A 196 -10.61 -20.57 -1.40
C VAL A 196 -10.25 -19.69 -2.61
N ARG A 197 -9.07 -19.05 -2.56
CA ARG A 197 -8.56 -18.16 -3.61
C ARG A 197 -7.15 -18.56 -4.05
N ASP A 198 -6.82 -18.26 -5.30
CA ASP A 198 -5.55 -18.64 -5.90
C ASP A 198 -4.40 -17.68 -5.55
N ASP A 199 -4.71 -16.47 -5.08
CA ASP A 199 -3.71 -15.47 -4.76
C ASP A 199 -4.02 -14.68 -3.47
N PHE A 200 -2.96 -14.17 -2.84
CA PHE A 200 -3.02 -13.36 -1.62
C PHE A 200 -3.92 -12.12 -1.76
N VAL A 201 -3.88 -11.44 -2.91
CA VAL A 201 -4.57 -10.16 -3.09
C VAL A 201 -6.07 -10.39 -3.10
N THR A 202 -6.53 -11.36 -3.88
CA THR A 202 -7.94 -11.75 -3.97
C THR A 202 -8.46 -12.32 -2.65
N ALA A 203 -7.62 -13.07 -1.92
CA ALA A 203 -7.96 -13.55 -0.59
C ALA A 203 -8.15 -12.39 0.42
N CYS A 204 -7.22 -11.42 0.43
CA CYS A 204 -7.34 -10.21 1.25
C CYS A 204 -8.57 -9.37 0.88
N ARG A 205 -8.84 -9.14 -0.41
CA ARG A 205 -10.06 -8.43 -0.86
C ARG A 205 -11.33 -9.14 -0.40
N SER A 206 -11.35 -10.47 -0.47
CA SER A 206 -12.47 -11.29 0.01
C SER A 206 -12.77 -11.04 1.49
N LEU A 207 -11.73 -10.97 2.34
CA LEU A 207 -11.89 -10.64 3.75
C LEU A 207 -12.48 -9.24 3.96
N LEU A 208 -11.95 -8.23 3.26
CA LEU A 208 -12.39 -6.85 3.40
C LEU A 208 -13.84 -6.65 2.94
N ARG A 209 -14.18 -7.18 1.77
CA ARG A 209 -15.55 -7.11 1.23
C ARG A 209 -16.55 -7.89 2.06
N TRP A 210 -16.13 -8.98 2.71
CA TRP A 210 -16.98 -9.67 3.68
C TRP A 210 -17.32 -8.75 4.85
N TRP A 211 -16.35 -8.05 5.42
CA TRP A 211 -16.61 -7.09 6.50
C TRP A 211 -17.43 -5.90 6.05
N ALA A 212 -17.21 -5.40 4.83
CA ALA A 212 -18.06 -4.37 4.23
C ALA A 212 -19.52 -4.84 4.14
N LEU A 213 -19.75 -6.02 3.56
CA LEU A 213 -21.07 -6.64 3.48
C LEU A 213 -21.69 -6.81 4.86
N ARG A 214 -20.93 -7.32 5.83
CA ARG A 214 -21.40 -7.59 7.20
C ARG A 214 -21.85 -6.33 7.95
N HIS A 215 -21.24 -5.19 7.63
CA HIS A 215 -21.60 -3.89 8.22
C HIS A 215 -22.59 -3.10 7.36
N SER A 216 -22.88 -3.56 6.15
CA SER A 216 -23.91 -2.99 5.31
C SER A 216 -25.32 -3.37 5.79
N ALA A 217 -26.31 -2.59 5.38
CA ALA A 217 -27.72 -2.93 5.58
C ALA A 217 -28.15 -4.24 4.87
N ALA A 218 -27.35 -4.71 3.90
CA ALA A 218 -27.65 -5.92 3.12
C ALA A 218 -27.22 -7.23 3.81
N TRP A 219 -26.51 -7.18 4.95
CA TRP A 219 -26.00 -8.40 5.59
C TRP A 219 -27.11 -9.37 5.99
N GLN A 220 -28.18 -8.87 6.63
CA GLN A 220 -29.33 -9.67 7.09
C GLN A 220 -28.94 -10.91 7.91
N SER A 221 -27.86 -10.83 8.70
CA SER A 221 -27.32 -11.94 9.50
C SER A 221 -26.91 -13.18 8.69
N ARG A 222 -26.62 -13.01 7.38
CA ARG A 222 -26.24 -14.11 6.50
C ARG A 222 -24.83 -14.65 6.79
N THR A 223 -24.63 -15.95 6.57
CA THR A 223 -23.30 -16.59 6.53
C THR A 223 -22.78 -16.65 5.08
N PRO A 224 -21.47 -16.83 4.84
CA PRO A 224 -20.92 -16.93 3.48
C PRO A 224 -21.61 -18.02 2.64
N ASP A 225 -21.96 -19.14 3.27
CA ASP A 225 -22.69 -20.28 2.71
C ASP A 225 -24.13 -19.98 2.28
N GLN A 226 -24.67 -18.82 2.66
CA GLN A 226 -25.99 -18.33 2.25
C GLN A 226 -25.93 -17.28 1.13
N LEU A 227 -24.73 -16.91 0.68
CA LEU A 227 -24.54 -16.01 -0.45
C LEU A 227 -24.70 -16.76 -1.77
N THR A 228 -25.25 -16.08 -2.76
CA THR A 228 -25.29 -16.58 -4.14
C THR A 228 -23.86 -16.68 -4.70
N PRO A 229 -23.63 -17.53 -5.72
CA PRO A 229 -22.31 -17.61 -6.38
C PRO A 229 -21.82 -16.25 -6.87
N THR A 230 -22.72 -15.42 -7.41
CA THR A 230 -22.38 -14.06 -7.88
C THR A 230 -21.97 -13.13 -6.73
N GLU A 231 -22.62 -13.20 -5.57
CA GLU A 231 -22.20 -12.44 -4.38
C GLU A 231 -20.84 -12.92 -3.85
N LEU A 232 -20.56 -14.23 -3.92
CA LEU A 232 -19.26 -14.79 -3.55
C LEU A 232 -18.15 -14.36 -4.52
N ASP A 233 -18.44 -14.24 -5.81
CA ASP A 233 -17.49 -13.71 -6.79
C ASP A 233 -17.25 -12.21 -6.59
N GLN A 234 -18.29 -11.45 -6.19
CA GLN A 234 -18.15 -10.05 -5.82
C GLN A 234 -17.26 -9.84 -4.60
N LEU A 235 -17.10 -10.81 -3.70
CA LEU A 235 -16.12 -10.70 -2.62
C LEU A 235 -14.67 -10.67 -3.15
N ALA A 236 -14.38 -11.34 -4.27
CA ALA A 236 -13.04 -11.45 -4.84
C ALA A 236 -12.62 -10.28 -5.73
N ALA A 237 -13.59 -9.58 -6.35
CA ALA A 237 -13.31 -8.46 -7.24
C ALA A 237 -12.54 -7.34 -6.51
#